data_AF-A0A7J4FLY3-F1
#
_entry.id   AF-A0A7J4FLY3-F1
#
_cell.length_a   1.000
_cell.length_b   1.000
_cell.length_c   1.000
_cell.angle_alpha   90.00
_cell.angle_beta   90.00
_cell.angle_gamma   90.00
#
_symmetry.space_group_name_H-M   'P 1'
#
loop_
_entity.id
_entity.type
_entity.pdbx_description
1 polymer ?
#
loop_
_entity_poly.entity_id
_entity_poly.type
_entity_poly.pdbx_seq_one_letter_code
_entity_poly.pdbx_strand_id
1 'polypeptide(L)'
;MSLSRFIYDKVILIDDAGWGDLILGVVVGALKLPDRRYMERRIPVTAFQPPNFEKKLYLDEAVRIAGEIVNVMRPDEKTYFKVCSGYILSRIRTFLRQRGFYVEKAKIEGELQERVEKSYVDWCIEVGVPPEKLKDKRRFYPLLEWLLKRLSSESV
;
A
#
# COMPACT_ATOMS: atom_id res chain seq x y z
N MET A 1 -3.99 10.26 29.12
CA MET A 1 -2.87 9.57 28.45
C MET A 1 -3.23 8.11 28.33
N SER A 2 -3.22 7.51 27.14
CA SER A 2 -3.55 6.08 26.94
C SER A 2 -2.45 5.20 27.54
N LEU A 3 -2.82 4.12 28.25
CA LEU A 3 -1.92 3.09 28.76
C LEU A 3 -0.96 2.55 27.68
N SER A 4 -1.37 2.57 26.41
CA SER A 4 -0.54 2.14 25.28
C SER A 4 0.79 2.89 25.16
N ARG A 5 0.85 4.16 25.59
CA ARG A 5 2.06 5.00 25.47
C ARG A 5 3.15 4.66 26.50
N PHE A 6 2.81 3.91 27.54
CA PHE A 6 3.76 3.40 28.54
C PHE A 6 4.40 2.06 28.12
N ILE A 7 3.74 1.33 27.20
CA ILE A 7 4.17 -0.01 26.77
C ILE A 7 4.96 0.08 25.46
N TYR A 8 4.53 0.95 24.54
CA TYR A 8 5.12 1.08 23.21
C TYR A 8 5.74 2.46 22.98
N ASP A 9 7.01 2.49 22.57
CA ASP A 9 7.75 3.71 22.20
C ASP A 9 8.11 3.77 20.70
N LYS A 10 7.95 2.66 19.98
CA LYS A 10 8.20 2.55 18.53
C LYS A 10 6.92 2.19 17.79
N VAL A 11 6.77 2.73 16.59
CA VAL A 11 5.63 2.41 15.72
C VAL A 11 6.10 2.04 14.33
N ILE A 12 5.50 1.00 13.75
CA ILE A 12 5.57 0.71 12.33
C ILE A 12 4.25 1.13 11.71
N LEU A 13 4.29 2.15 10.86
CA LEU A 13 3.17 2.59 10.05
C LEU A 13 3.12 1.73 8.79
N ILE A 14 1.93 1.34 8.34
CA ILE A 14 1.71 0.63 7.06
C ILE A 14 0.57 1.34 6.30
N ASP A 15 0.83 1.69 5.05
CA ASP A 15 -0.09 2.38 4.17
C ASP A 15 -0.04 1.81 2.74
N ASP A 16 -1.00 2.20 1.92
CA ASP A 16 -1.10 1.78 0.52
C ASP A 16 -1.37 2.94 -0.44
N ALA A 17 -1.01 2.74 -1.71
CA ALA A 17 -1.35 3.63 -2.82
C ALA A 17 -1.67 2.84 -4.08
N GLY A 18 -2.61 3.36 -4.89
CA GLY A 18 -3.12 2.71 -6.10
C GLY A 18 -4.35 1.82 -5.88
N TRP A 19 -4.76 1.57 -4.63
CA TRP A 19 -6.01 0.86 -4.37
C TRP A 19 -7.22 1.70 -4.80
N GLY A 20 -7.91 1.25 -5.85
CA GLY A 20 -9.05 1.94 -6.45
C GLY A 20 -8.71 2.71 -7.73
N ASP A 21 -7.45 2.79 -8.12
CA ASP A 21 -7.06 3.29 -9.43
C ASP A 21 -7.24 2.22 -10.51
N LEU A 22 -7.41 2.66 -11.75
CA LEU A 22 -7.81 1.79 -12.86
C LEU A 22 -6.69 0.85 -13.33
N ILE A 23 -5.44 1.28 -13.22
CA ILE A 23 -4.29 0.61 -13.83
C ILE A 23 -3.36 0.06 -12.77
N LEU A 24 -2.46 -0.83 -13.20
CA LEU A 24 -1.42 -1.40 -12.36
C LEU A 24 -1.99 -2.19 -11.17
N GLY A 25 -1.29 -2.16 -10.04
CA GLY A 25 -1.71 -2.78 -8.80
C GLY A 25 -1.52 -1.81 -7.63
N VAL A 26 -1.06 -2.32 -6.49
CA VAL A 26 -1.01 -1.52 -5.26
C VAL A 26 0.41 -1.45 -4.72
N VAL A 27 0.89 -0.25 -4.41
CA VAL A 27 2.10 -0.06 -3.59
C VAL A 27 1.70 -0.22 -2.13
N VAL A 28 2.40 -1.07 -1.40
CA VAL A 28 2.27 -1.20 0.06
C VAL A 28 3.59 -0.79 0.68
N GLY A 29 3.55 0.24 1.52
CA GLY A 29 4.72 0.79 2.19
C GLY A 29 4.67 0.63 3.70
N ALA A 30 5.85 0.61 4.32
CA ALA A 30 6.01 0.65 5.77
C ALA A 30 7.10 1.62 6.19
N LEU A 31 6.84 2.34 7.29
CA LEU A 31 7.78 3.28 7.91
C LEU A 31 7.88 2.98 9.40
N LYS A 32 9.07 2.60 9.87
CA LYS A 32 9.37 2.45 11.30
C LYS A 32 9.83 3.78 11.88
N LEU A 33 9.32 4.13 13.06
CA LEU A 33 9.67 5.31 13.82
C LEU A 33 10.19 4.90 15.22
N PRO A 34 11.18 5.62 15.77
CA PRO A 34 11.73 6.89 15.28
C PRO A 34 12.90 6.75 14.28
N ASP A 35 13.36 5.54 13.96
CA ASP A 35 14.53 5.30 13.11
C ASP A 35 14.34 5.65 11.62
N ARG A 36 13.10 5.97 11.21
CA ARG A 36 12.71 6.36 9.85
C ARG A 36 13.08 5.33 8.80
N ARG A 37 13.12 4.05 9.18
CA ARG A 37 13.39 2.95 8.23
C ARG A 37 12.18 2.74 7.34
N TYR A 38 12.39 2.87 6.04
CA TYR A 38 11.34 2.76 5.02
C TYR A 38 11.52 1.52 4.15
N MET A 39 10.42 0.86 3.79
CA MET A 39 10.39 -0.10 2.69
C MET A 39 9.05 -0.06 1.98
N GLU A 40 9.04 -0.56 0.75
CA GLU A 40 7.81 -0.75 -0.02
C GLU A 40 7.89 -1.97 -0.94
N ARG A 41 6.73 -2.48 -1.33
CA ARG A 41 6.55 -3.53 -2.34
C ARG A 41 5.33 -3.23 -3.19
N ARG A 42 5.33 -3.74 -4.43
CA ARG A 42 4.19 -3.67 -5.35
C ARG A 42 3.45 -5.01 -5.32
N ILE A 43 2.13 -4.95 -5.13
CA ILE A 43 1.22 -6.04 -5.50
C ILE A 43 1.00 -5.90 -7.01
N PRO A 44 1.35 -6.90 -7.83
CA PRO A 44 1.28 -6.78 -9.28
C PRO A 44 -0.17 -6.77 -9.78
N VAL A 45 -0.41 -6.15 -10.95
CA VAL A 45 -1.73 -6.13 -11.61
C VAL A 45 -2.31 -7.54 -11.84
N THR A 46 -1.44 -8.53 -12.06
CA THR A 46 -1.83 -9.93 -12.27
C THR A 46 -2.57 -10.53 -11.06
N ALA A 47 -2.39 -9.99 -9.86
CA ALA A 47 -3.14 -10.40 -8.66
C ALA A 47 -4.61 -9.91 -8.68
N PHE A 48 -4.92 -8.91 -9.52
CA PHE A 48 -6.25 -8.31 -9.68
C PHE A 48 -6.97 -8.76 -10.96
N GLN A 49 -6.36 -9.67 -11.73
CA GLN A 49 -6.93 -10.21 -12.97
C GLN A 49 -7.48 -11.64 -12.74
N PRO A 50 -8.48 -12.10 -13.50
CA PRO A 50 -8.91 -13.49 -13.47
C PRO A 50 -7.77 -14.45 -13.82
N PRO A 51 -7.68 -15.64 -13.18
CA PRO A 51 -8.55 -16.17 -12.12
C PRO A 51 -8.13 -15.77 -10.70
N ASN A 52 -7.11 -14.90 -10.57
CA ASN A 52 -6.49 -14.54 -9.30
C ASN A 52 -7.37 -13.60 -8.46
N PHE A 53 -8.14 -12.74 -9.13
CA PHE A 53 -9.07 -11.82 -8.48
C PHE A 53 -10.15 -12.56 -7.69
N GLU A 54 -10.77 -13.60 -8.28
CA GLU A 54 -11.79 -14.41 -7.63
C GLU A 54 -11.23 -15.13 -6.39
N LYS A 55 -9.97 -15.57 -6.49
CA LYS A 55 -9.21 -16.17 -5.38
C LYS A 55 -8.73 -15.15 -4.34
N LYS A 56 -8.90 -13.85 -4.60
CA LYS A 56 -8.43 -12.73 -3.77
C LYS A 56 -6.91 -12.75 -3.54
N LEU A 57 -6.14 -13.14 -4.55
CA LEU A 57 -4.68 -13.25 -4.46
C LEU A 57 -4.03 -11.93 -4.04
N TYR A 58 -4.62 -10.79 -4.40
CA TYR A 58 -4.16 -9.46 -3.96
C TYR A 58 -4.13 -9.31 -2.42
N LEU A 59 -5.04 -9.95 -1.67
CA LEU A 59 -5.00 -9.93 -0.21
C LEU A 59 -3.92 -10.87 0.35
N ASP A 60 -3.60 -11.96 -0.36
CA ASP A 60 -2.52 -12.87 0.03
C ASP A 60 -1.14 -12.27 -0.26
N GLU A 61 -1.00 -11.56 -1.38
CA GLU A 61 0.18 -10.74 -1.67
C GLU A 61 0.39 -9.66 -0.62
N ALA A 62 -0.68 -9.00 -0.16
CA ALA A 62 -0.59 -8.05 0.95
C ALA A 62 -0.05 -8.71 2.24
N VAL A 63 -0.49 -9.94 2.56
CA VAL A 63 0.03 -10.71 3.71
C VAL A 63 1.50 -11.10 3.52
N ARG A 64 1.89 -11.51 2.30
CA ARG A 64 3.28 -11.82 1.96
C ARG A 64 4.18 -10.61 2.22
N ILE A 65 3.76 -9.41 1.79
CA ILE A 65 4.45 -8.14 2.04
C ILE A 65 4.50 -7.82 3.54
N ALA A 66 3.43 -8.06 4.30
CA ALA A 66 3.45 -7.90 5.76
C ALA A 66 4.49 -8.81 6.44
N GLY A 67 4.68 -10.02 5.93
CA GLY A 67 5.76 -10.91 6.36
C GLY A 67 7.15 -10.31 6.13
N GLU A 68 7.38 -9.74 4.95
CA GLU A 68 8.63 -9.03 4.65
C GLU A 68 8.84 -7.81 5.55
N ILE A 69 7.79 -7.02 5.81
CA ILE A 69 7.86 -5.87 6.71
C ILE A 69 8.33 -6.30 8.09
N VAL A 70 7.77 -7.37 8.66
CA VAL A 70 8.20 -7.91 9.96
C VAL A 70 9.67 -8.35 9.90
N ASN A 71 10.07 -9.07 8.85
CA ASN A 71 11.44 -9.58 8.69
C ASN A 71 12.48 -8.44 8.57
N VAL A 72 12.18 -7.41 7.79
CA VAL A 72 13.09 -6.28 7.54
C VAL A 72 13.11 -5.34 8.73
N MET A 73 11.95 -4.98 9.27
CA MET A 73 11.83 -3.95 10.30
C MET A 73 12.15 -4.46 11.71
N ARG A 74 12.09 -5.78 11.92
CA ARG A 74 12.41 -6.45 13.20
C ARG A 74 11.73 -5.74 14.38
N PRO A 75 10.39 -5.78 14.46
CA PRO A 75 9.67 -5.23 15.61
C PRO A 75 10.10 -5.96 16.90
N ASP A 76 10.28 -5.19 17.96
CA ASP A 76 10.53 -5.69 19.31
C ASP A 76 9.26 -5.57 20.18
N GLU A 77 9.35 -5.94 21.45
CA GLU A 77 8.25 -5.89 22.41
C GLU A 77 7.68 -4.48 22.66
N LYS A 78 8.44 -3.45 22.31
CA LYS A 78 8.03 -2.03 22.41
C LYS A 78 7.54 -1.45 21.08
N THR A 79 7.45 -2.28 20.04
CA THR A 79 6.99 -1.89 18.71
C THR A 79 5.52 -2.30 18.51
N TYR A 80 4.68 -1.35 18.13
CA TYR A 80 3.31 -1.62 17.67
C TYR A 80 3.09 -1.20 16.22
N PHE A 81 1.98 -1.64 15.63
CA PHE A 81 1.63 -1.31 14.26
C PHE A 81 0.44 -0.36 14.19
N LYS A 82 0.53 0.65 13.31
CA LYS A 82 -0.61 1.40 12.80
C LYS A 82 -0.78 1.08 11.33
N VAL A 83 -1.93 0.56 10.96
CA VAL A 83 -2.21 0.15 9.58
C VAL A 83 -3.39 0.95 9.05
N CYS A 84 -3.25 1.49 7.83
CA CYS A 84 -4.31 2.20 7.14
C CYS A 84 -5.60 1.39 7.10
N SER A 85 -6.74 2.07 7.07
CA SER A 85 -8.08 1.46 7.14
C SER A 85 -8.52 0.75 5.86
N GLY A 86 -7.78 0.92 4.76
CA GLY A 86 -8.05 0.35 3.44
C GLY A 86 -8.34 -1.15 3.46
N TYR A 87 -9.21 -1.59 2.54
CA TYR A 87 -9.61 -3.00 2.44
C TYR A 87 -8.46 -3.89 2.01
N ILE A 88 -7.59 -3.42 1.12
CA ILE A 88 -6.40 -4.14 0.64
C ILE A 88 -5.47 -4.57 1.80
N LEU A 89 -5.40 -3.77 2.87
CA LEU A 89 -4.60 -4.06 4.07
C LEU A 89 -5.35 -4.83 5.17
N SER A 90 -6.57 -5.29 4.90
CA SER A 90 -7.39 -6.00 5.90
C SER A 90 -6.77 -7.31 6.39
N ARG A 91 -6.20 -8.10 5.47
CA ARG A 91 -5.49 -9.32 5.85
C ARG A 91 -4.17 -9.03 6.55
N ILE A 92 -3.48 -7.93 6.24
CA ILE A 92 -2.27 -7.49 6.99
C ILE A 92 -2.60 -7.26 8.47
N ARG A 93 -3.68 -6.52 8.76
CA ARG A 93 -4.11 -6.27 10.15
C ARG A 93 -4.38 -7.57 10.90
N THR A 94 -5.08 -8.50 10.25
CA THR A 94 -5.40 -9.81 10.84
C THR A 94 -4.15 -10.64 11.09
N PHE A 95 -3.27 -10.71 10.09
CA PHE A 95 -2.00 -11.45 10.15
C PHE A 95 -1.08 -10.95 11.27
N LEU A 96 -0.91 -9.63 11.40
CA LEU A 96 -0.06 -9.06 12.45
C LEU A 96 -0.63 -9.32 13.85
N ARG A 97 -1.96 -9.25 14.02
CA ARG A 97 -2.62 -9.60 15.29
C ARG A 97 -2.47 -11.08 15.63
N GLN A 98 -2.59 -11.97 14.65
CA GLN A 98 -2.37 -13.41 14.84
C GLN A 98 -0.93 -13.73 15.25
N ARG A 99 0.03 -12.87 14.92
CA ARG A 99 1.41 -12.95 15.39
C ARG A 99 1.66 -12.35 16.77
N GLY A 100 0.61 -11.86 17.45
CA GLY A 100 0.69 -11.32 18.80
C GLY A 100 1.06 -9.83 18.88
N PHE A 101 1.19 -9.14 17.74
CA PHE A 101 1.45 -7.70 17.76
C PHE A 101 0.21 -6.90 18.13
N TYR A 102 0.40 -5.79 18.84
CA TYR A 102 -0.63 -4.77 18.97
C TYR A 102 -0.78 -4.01 17.64
N VAL A 103 -2.01 -4.00 17.09
CA VAL A 103 -2.30 -3.41 15.78
C VAL A 103 -3.51 -2.48 15.87
N GLU A 104 -3.24 -1.20 15.68
CA GLU A 104 -4.24 -0.13 15.60
C GLU A 104 -4.63 0.11 14.13
N LYS A 105 -5.93 0.19 13.88
CA LYS A 105 -6.46 0.66 12.60
C LYS A 105 -6.50 2.18 12.66
N ALA A 106 -5.77 2.86 11.78
CA ALA A 106 -5.63 4.32 11.81
C ALA A 106 -5.74 4.92 10.40
N LYS A 107 -5.99 6.22 10.32
CA LYS A 107 -5.68 6.99 9.11
C LYS A 107 -4.19 7.29 9.14
N ILE A 108 -3.48 6.96 8.06
CA ILE A 108 -2.06 7.29 7.93
C ILE A 108 -1.96 8.62 7.17
N GLU A 109 -1.16 9.53 7.72
CA GLU A 109 -0.90 10.86 7.15
C GLU A 109 0.59 11.19 7.32
N GLY A 110 1.08 12.12 6.50
CA GLY A 110 2.47 12.57 6.52
C GLY A 110 3.41 11.68 5.70
N GLU A 111 4.64 11.51 6.18
CA GLU A 111 5.74 10.96 5.37
C GLU A 111 5.46 9.62 4.71
N LEU A 112 4.85 8.65 5.41
CA LEU A 112 4.58 7.35 4.81
C LEU A 112 3.59 7.49 3.64
N GLN A 113 2.50 8.25 3.85
CA GLN A 113 1.49 8.50 2.83
C GLN A 113 2.11 9.16 1.59
N GLU A 114 2.93 10.19 1.79
CA GLU A 114 3.61 10.91 0.70
C GLU A 114 4.53 10.00 -0.11
N ARG A 115 5.29 9.12 0.57
CA ARG A 115 6.20 8.19 -0.09
C ARG A 115 5.47 7.13 -0.91
N VAL A 116 4.42 6.50 -0.37
CA VAL A 116 3.67 5.47 -1.12
C VAL A 116 2.93 6.07 -2.32
N GLU A 117 2.34 7.26 -2.16
CA GLU A 117 1.68 7.98 -3.26
C GLU A 117 2.69 8.34 -4.35
N LYS A 118 3.87 8.84 -3.97
CA LYS A 118 4.94 9.14 -4.93
C LYS A 118 5.39 7.88 -5.67
N SER A 119 5.64 6.78 -4.96
CA SER A 119 6.05 5.52 -5.60
C SER A 119 5.02 4.99 -6.59
N TYR A 120 3.73 5.12 -6.28
CA TYR A 120 2.66 4.74 -7.19
C TYR A 120 2.60 5.65 -8.43
N VAL A 121 2.75 6.96 -8.25
CA VAL A 121 2.83 7.93 -9.37
C VAL A 121 4.04 7.64 -10.26
N ASP A 122 5.21 7.40 -9.65
CA ASP A 122 6.43 7.05 -10.39
C ASP A 122 6.22 5.74 -11.18
N TRP A 123 5.54 4.73 -10.60
CA TRP A 123 5.18 3.50 -11.32
C TRP A 123 4.24 3.74 -12.50
N CYS A 124 3.26 4.64 -12.36
CA CYS A 124 2.41 5.04 -13.48
C CYS A 124 3.23 5.69 -14.61
N ILE A 125 4.19 6.54 -14.28
CA ILE A 125 5.07 7.20 -15.26
C ILE A 125 5.98 6.17 -15.93
N GLU A 126 6.53 5.21 -15.18
CA GLU A 126 7.36 4.11 -15.71
C GLU A 126 6.64 3.33 -16.83
N VAL A 127 5.32 3.15 -16.74
CA VAL A 127 4.52 2.46 -17.77
C VAL A 127 3.95 3.39 -18.85
N GLY A 128 4.34 4.66 -18.84
CA GLY A 128 4.03 5.64 -19.88
C GLY A 128 2.77 6.47 -19.66
N VAL A 129 2.25 6.53 -18.43
CA VAL A 129 1.14 7.44 -18.11
C VAL A 129 1.67 8.88 -18.04
N PRO A 130 1.04 9.83 -18.76
CA PRO A 130 1.45 11.23 -18.70
C PRO A 130 1.26 11.83 -17.30
N PRO A 131 2.28 12.53 -16.73
CA PRO A 131 2.20 13.09 -15.38
C PRO A 131 1.00 14.01 -15.12
N GLU A 132 0.48 14.70 -16.15
CA GLU A 132 -0.70 15.55 -16.06
C GLU A 132 -1.98 14.78 -15.70
N LYS A 133 -2.05 13.49 -16.02
CA LYS A 133 -3.17 12.61 -15.65
C LYS A 133 -3.11 12.12 -14.20
N LEU A 134 -1.98 12.35 -13.52
CA LEU A 134 -1.70 11.84 -12.17
C LEU A 134 -1.77 12.92 -11.07
N LYS A 135 -2.06 14.18 -11.44
CA LYS A 135 -2.06 15.34 -10.53
C LYS A 135 -3.14 15.29 -9.44
N ASP A 136 -4.31 14.75 -9.75
CA ASP A 136 -5.39 14.56 -8.78
C ASP A 136 -5.22 13.20 -8.06
N LYS A 137 -5.78 13.06 -6.86
CA LYS A 137 -5.93 11.78 -6.17
C LYS A 137 -7.08 10.95 -6.75
N ARG A 138 -8.05 11.57 -7.44
CA ARG A 138 -9.15 10.89 -8.14
C ARG A 138 -8.74 10.55 -9.58
N ARG A 139 -7.93 9.50 -9.74
CA ARG A 139 -7.26 9.20 -11.02
C ARG A 139 -8.05 8.28 -11.93
N PHE A 140 -9.12 7.63 -11.46
CA PHE A 140 -9.87 6.64 -12.24
C PHE A 140 -10.29 7.13 -13.64
N TYR A 141 -11.03 8.24 -13.74
CA TYR A 141 -11.50 8.76 -15.03
C TYR A 141 -10.36 9.33 -15.91
N PRO A 142 -9.43 10.15 -15.40
CA PRO A 142 -8.26 10.57 -16.18
C PRO A 142 -7.47 9.41 -16.78
N LEU A 143 -7.28 8.33 -16.02
CA LEU A 143 -6.61 7.10 -16.47
C LEU A 143 -7.45 6.34 -17.51
N LEU A 144 -8.77 6.27 -17.33
CA LEU A 144 -9.68 5.64 -18.29
C LEU A 144 -9.63 6.36 -19.64
N GLU A 145 -9.72 7.69 -19.65
CA GLU A 145 -9.63 8.50 -20.87
C GLU A 145 -8.30 8.28 -21.60
N TRP A 146 -7.20 8.24 -20.85
CA TRP A 146 -5.88 7.99 -21.40
C TRP A 146 -5.80 6.60 -22.05
N LEU A 147 -6.29 5.57 -21.35
CA LEU A 147 -6.30 4.19 -21.85
C LEU A 147 -7.14 4.08 -23.12
N LEU A 148 -8.34 4.66 -23.14
CA LEU A 148 -9.22 4.64 -24.31
C LEU A 148 -8.58 5.32 -25.53
N LYS A 149 -7.96 6.48 -25.35
CA LYS A 149 -7.25 7.17 -26.44
C LYS A 149 -6.12 6.31 -27.01
N ARG A 150 -5.38 5.62 -26.14
CA ARG A 150 -4.27 4.75 -26.54
C ARG A 150 -4.75 3.55 -27.36
N LEU A 151 -5.81 2.87 -26.91
CA LEU A 151 -6.40 1.74 -27.65
C LEU A 151 -6.92 2.18 -29.03
N SER A 152 -7.53 3.36 -29.12
CA SER A 152 -7.98 3.91 -30.41
C SER A 152 -6.83 4.28 -31.35
N SER A 153 -5.67 4.68 -30.84
CA SER A 153 -4.49 5.00 -31.65
C SER A 153 -3.69 3.78 -32.11
N GLU A 154 -3.79 2.65 -31.42
CA GLU A 154 -3.13 1.38 -31.78
C GLU A 154 -3.98 0.53 -32.76
N SER A 155 -5.21 0.97 -33.06
CA SER A 155 -6.16 0.28 -33.95
C SER A 155 -6.11 0.79 -35.42
N VAL A 156 -5.06 1.54 -35.78
CA VAL A 156 -4.82 2.10 -37.13
C VAL A 156 -3.51 1.57 -37.69
#